data_AF-L7EWB5-F1
#
_entry.id   AF-L7EWB5-F1
#
_cell.length_a   1.000
_cell.length_b   1.000
_cell.length_c   1.000
_cell.angle_alpha   90.00
_cell.angle_beta   90.00
_cell.angle_gamma   90.00
#
_symmetry.space_group_name_H-M   'P 1'
#
loop_
_entity.id
_entity.type
_entity.pdbx_description
1 polymer ?
#
loop_
_entity_poly.entity_id
_entity_poly.type
_entity_poly.pdbx_seq_one_letter_code
_entity_poly.pdbx_strand_id
1 'polypeptide(L)'
;MTQQLRAVLRRSAAAVAVVGLLGWATAACATGPTARAEVCEEYDTLGGRLGIGAVFGNPVFSAAGDLADVADRYEGPEDLSSDAERLDSISDADETSTEELSEATESVAALCGHPLGIGTTDLSTSP
;
A
#
# COMPACT_ATOMS: atom_id res chain seq x y z
N MET A 1 -44.55 10.77 23.38
CA MET A 1 -44.32 11.16 24.79
C MET A 1 -42.88 10.77 25.15
N THR A 2 -41.87 11.60 24.86
CA THR A 2 -41.20 12.57 25.76
C THR A 2 -40.47 11.97 26.98
N GLN A 3 -39.13 11.98 26.92
CA GLN A 3 -38.17 12.44 27.97
C GLN A 3 -36.74 12.10 27.46
N GLN A 4 -35.96 13.01 26.87
CA GLN A 4 -35.25 14.17 27.47
C GLN A 4 -34.60 13.83 28.81
N LEU A 5 -33.33 13.41 28.78
CA LEU A 5 -32.37 13.57 29.86
C LEU A 5 -31.11 14.21 29.28
N ARG A 6 -31.13 15.55 29.23
CA ARG A 6 -29.94 16.37 29.04
C ARG A 6 -29.12 16.31 30.32
N ALA A 7 -27.96 15.66 30.27
CA ALA A 7 -26.89 15.87 31.23
C ALA A 7 -25.67 16.41 30.48
N VAL A 8 -25.63 17.75 30.40
CA VAL A 8 -24.44 18.60 30.61
C VAL A 8 -23.15 18.19 29.88
N LEU A 9 -22.86 18.92 28.79
CA LEU A 9 -21.51 19.18 28.30
C LEU A 9 -20.57 19.54 29.48
N ARG A 10 -19.42 18.87 29.61
CA ARG A 10 -18.17 19.52 30.03
C ARG A 10 -16.94 18.63 29.84
N ARG A 11 -15.97 19.23 29.12
CA ARG A 11 -14.51 19.00 29.17
C ARG A 11 -13.94 17.89 28.29
N SER A 12 -13.47 18.35 27.13
CA SER A 12 -12.23 18.01 26.44
C SER A 12 -11.32 16.98 27.14
N ALA A 13 -11.12 15.85 26.48
CA ALA A 13 -9.84 15.16 26.42
C ALA A 13 -9.79 14.44 25.08
N ALA A 14 -8.88 14.89 24.21
CA ALA A 14 -8.48 14.15 23.03
C ALA A 14 -7.94 12.79 23.49
N ALA A 15 -8.61 11.72 23.09
CA ALA A 15 -8.07 10.38 23.17
C ALA A 15 -7.95 9.89 21.73
N VAL A 16 -6.80 10.20 21.12
CA VAL A 16 -6.35 9.50 19.92
C VAL A 16 -6.04 8.08 20.38
N ALA A 17 -7.02 7.19 20.22
CA ALA A 17 -6.82 5.77 20.42
C ALA A 17 -6.28 5.20 19.10
N VAL A 18 -4.95 5.24 18.96
CA VAL A 18 -4.24 4.32 18.06
C VAL A 18 -4.34 2.94 18.69
N VAL A 19 -5.22 2.11 18.16
CA VAL A 19 -5.17 0.66 18.32
C VAL A 19 -5.36 0.09 16.93
N GLY A 20 -4.24 -0.34 16.35
CA GLY A 20 -4.22 -1.10 15.12
C GLY A 20 -4.71 -2.54 15.32
N LEU A 21 -4.63 -3.25 14.21
CA LEU A 21 -4.92 -4.66 13.95
C LEU A 21 -6.31 -4.95 13.37
N LEU A 22 -6.22 -5.47 12.14
CA LEU A 22 -7.18 -6.29 11.41
C LEU A 22 -8.18 -5.46 10.62
N GLY A 23 -7.67 -4.85 9.54
CA GLY A 23 -8.46 -4.63 8.34
C GLY A 23 -9.05 -5.97 7.90
N TRP A 24 -10.27 -6.25 8.36
CA TRP A 24 -11.12 -7.20 7.67
C TRP A 24 -11.32 -6.61 6.28
N ALA A 25 -10.61 -7.20 5.33
CA ALA A 25 -10.93 -7.12 3.92
C ALA A 25 -12.37 -7.60 3.76
N THR A 26 -13.32 -6.68 3.94
CA THR A 26 -14.52 -6.71 3.15
C THR A 26 -14.04 -6.62 1.72
N ALA A 27 -13.94 -7.76 1.04
CA ALA A 27 -13.96 -7.88 -0.41
C ALA A 27 -15.31 -7.39 -0.96
N ALA A 28 -15.75 -6.22 -0.48
CA ALA A 28 -16.81 -5.44 -1.07
C ALA A 28 -16.13 -4.71 -2.21
N CYS A 29 -16.29 -5.25 -3.42
CA CYS A 29 -16.11 -4.55 -4.69
C CYS A 29 -15.36 -3.22 -4.54
N ALA A 30 -14.03 -3.24 -4.50
CA ALA A 30 -13.23 -2.01 -4.45
C ALA A 30 -13.25 -1.35 -5.84
N THR A 31 -14.43 -0.91 -6.26
CA THR A 31 -14.71 -0.29 -7.58
C THR A 31 -14.61 1.23 -7.46
N GLY A 32 -13.62 1.69 -6.71
CA GLY A 32 -13.46 3.10 -6.34
C GLY A 32 -12.02 3.56 -6.43
N PRO A 33 -11.81 4.88 -6.56
CA PRO A 33 -10.48 5.48 -6.58
C PRO A 33 -9.69 5.10 -5.34
N THR A 34 -8.41 4.77 -5.50
CA THR A 34 -7.50 4.60 -4.36
C THR A 34 -6.79 5.91 -4.00
N ALA A 35 -6.20 5.95 -2.81
CA ALA A 35 -5.41 7.06 -2.32
C ALA A 35 -3.90 6.72 -2.34
N ARG A 36 -3.07 7.76 -2.38
CA ARG A 36 -1.60 7.64 -2.33
C ARG A 36 -1.08 6.72 -1.22
N ALA A 37 -1.73 6.74 -0.05
CA ALA A 37 -1.30 5.92 1.09
C ALA A 37 -1.40 4.42 0.82
N GLU A 38 -2.46 3.98 0.13
CA GLU A 38 -2.69 2.57 -0.20
C GLU A 38 -1.73 2.10 -1.30
N VAL A 39 -1.48 2.94 -2.31
CA VAL A 39 -0.43 2.68 -3.33
C VAL A 39 0.94 2.49 -2.68
N CYS A 40 1.32 3.37 -1.74
CA CYS A 40 2.63 3.25 -1.07
C CYS A 40 2.72 2.08 -0.09
N GLU A 41 1.61 1.68 0.54
CA GLU A 41 1.57 0.49 1.40
C GLU A 41 1.81 -0.79 0.60
N GLU A 42 1.18 -0.93 -0.57
CA GLU A 42 1.42 -2.08 -1.45
C GLU A 42 2.82 -2.05 -2.06
N TYR A 43 3.34 -0.87 -2.37
CA TYR A 43 4.71 -0.69 -2.84
C TYR A 43 5.75 -1.15 -1.80
N ASP A 44 5.56 -0.78 -0.54
CA ASP A 44 6.38 -1.24 0.58
C ASP A 44 6.26 -2.76 0.78
N THR A 45 5.06 -3.30 0.62
CA THR A 45 4.81 -4.75 0.69
C THR A 45 5.60 -5.49 -0.37
N LEU A 46 5.55 -5.03 -1.63
CA LEU A 46 6.36 -5.57 -2.73
C LEU A 46 7.85 -5.51 -2.39
N GLY A 47 8.34 -4.36 -1.92
CA GLY A 47 9.73 -4.18 -1.51
C GLY A 47 10.16 -5.14 -0.40
N GLY A 48 9.30 -5.37 0.59
CA GLY A 48 9.53 -6.33 1.67
C GLY A 48 9.66 -7.78 1.21
N ARG A 49 9.01 -8.16 0.09
CA ARG A 49 9.12 -9.50 -0.49
C ARG A 49 10.46 -9.74 -1.19
N LEU A 50 11.13 -8.70 -1.68
CA LEU A 50 12.43 -8.84 -2.35
C LEU A 50 13.57 -9.25 -1.39
N GLY A 51 13.46 -8.90 -0.11
CA GLY A 51 14.48 -9.19 0.91
C GLY A 51 14.51 -10.64 1.40
N ILE A 52 13.50 -11.46 1.05
CA ILE A 52 13.32 -12.81 1.59
C ILE A 52 13.80 -13.87 0.59
N GLY A 53 15.07 -13.81 0.22
CA GLY A 53 15.84 -14.96 -0.29
C GLY A 53 15.71 -15.33 -1.78
N ALA A 54 16.73 -14.94 -2.55
CA ALA A 54 17.34 -15.55 -3.76
C ALA A 54 16.49 -16.02 -4.96
N VAL A 55 15.16 -16.16 -4.86
CA VAL A 55 14.29 -16.52 -5.99
C VAL A 55 13.03 -15.66 -5.91
N PHE A 56 12.82 -14.79 -6.90
CA PHE A 56 11.53 -14.13 -7.07
C PHE A 56 10.51 -15.23 -7.36
N GLY A 57 9.69 -15.52 -6.35
CA GLY A 57 8.66 -16.54 -6.42
C GLY A 57 7.28 -15.91 -6.34
N ASN A 58 6.27 -16.79 -6.25
CA ASN A 58 4.85 -16.42 -6.12
C ASN A 58 4.57 -15.22 -5.19
N PRO A 59 5.23 -15.04 -4.02
CA PRO A 59 4.97 -13.86 -3.18
C PRO A 59 5.29 -12.51 -3.82
N VAL A 60 6.26 -12.46 -4.73
CA VAL A 60 6.67 -11.22 -5.42
C VAL A 60 5.72 -10.94 -6.57
N PHE A 61 5.37 -11.97 -7.35
CA PHE A 61 4.39 -11.87 -8.43
C PHE A 61 3.01 -11.47 -7.92
N SER A 62 2.54 -12.09 -6.83
CA SER A 62 1.29 -11.72 -6.17
C SER A 62 1.31 -10.27 -5.70
N ALA A 63 2.38 -9.83 -5.04
CA ALA A 63 2.49 -8.44 -4.58
C ALA A 63 2.59 -7.43 -5.73
N ALA A 64 3.18 -7.82 -6.87
CA ALA A 64 3.18 -7.00 -8.07
C ALA A 64 1.76 -6.83 -8.64
N GLY A 65 0.96 -7.90 -8.64
CA GLY A 65 -0.45 -7.84 -9.04
C GLY A 65 -1.31 -6.98 -8.10
N ASP A 66 -1.10 -7.11 -6.79
CA ASP A 66 -1.79 -6.28 -5.79
C ASP A 66 -1.44 -4.79 -5.98
N LEU A 67 -0.17 -4.48 -6.24
CA LEU A 67 0.28 -3.12 -6.54
C LEU A 67 -0.28 -2.60 -7.88
N ALA A 68 -0.37 -3.45 -8.90
CA ALA A 68 -0.95 -3.09 -10.19
C ALA A 68 -2.42 -2.66 -10.05
N ASP A 69 -3.23 -3.42 -9.29
CA ASP A 69 -4.65 -3.10 -9.09
C ASP A 69 -4.86 -1.75 -8.40
N VAL A 70 -4.05 -1.45 -7.37
CA VAL A 70 -4.16 -0.16 -6.68
C VAL A 70 -3.59 0.97 -7.55
N ALA A 71 -2.48 0.76 -8.25
CA ALA A 71 -1.88 1.77 -9.12
C ALA A 71 -2.83 2.16 -10.27
N ASP A 72 -3.53 1.20 -10.88
CA ASP A 72 -4.52 1.45 -11.95
C ASP A 72 -5.71 2.30 -11.46
N ARG A 73 -6.11 2.12 -10.19
CA ARG A 73 -7.23 2.85 -9.58
C ARG A 73 -6.84 4.20 -8.97
N TYR A 74 -5.58 4.64 -9.10
CA TYR A 74 -5.12 5.89 -8.50
C TYR A 74 -5.58 7.11 -9.32
N GLU A 75 -6.33 8.02 -8.69
CA GLU A 75 -6.85 9.25 -9.34
C GLU A 75 -6.03 10.51 -9.01
N GLY A 76 -4.74 10.37 -8.67
CA GLY A 76 -3.88 11.50 -8.37
C GLY A 76 -3.36 12.24 -9.62
N PRO A 77 -2.58 13.32 -9.42
CA PRO A 77 -1.98 14.07 -10.52
C PRO A 77 -0.86 13.29 -11.25
N GLU A 78 -0.26 12.31 -10.58
CA GLU A 78 0.72 11.40 -11.17
C GLU A 78 0.01 10.29 -11.95
N ASP A 79 0.46 10.03 -13.17
CA ASP A 79 -0.04 8.92 -14.00
C ASP A 79 0.73 7.64 -13.64
N LEU A 80 0.04 6.69 -13.02
CA LEU A 80 0.59 5.40 -12.63
C LEU A 80 0.15 4.26 -13.57
N SER A 81 -0.63 4.55 -14.61
CA SER A 81 -1.21 3.52 -15.49
C SER A 81 -0.13 2.68 -16.18
N SER A 82 0.95 3.31 -16.65
CA SER A 82 2.07 2.59 -17.27
C SER A 82 2.84 1.71 -16.27
N ASP A 83 2.91 2.09 -14.99
CA ASP A 83 3.54 1.27 -13.96
C ASP A 83 2.62 0.07 -13.66
N ALA A 84 1.31 0.32 -13.53
CA ALA A 84 0.30 -0.71 -13.32
C ALA A 84 0.31 -1.80 -14.41
N GLU A 85 0.35 -1.41 -15.70
CA GLU A 85 0.41 -2.36 -16.82
C GLU A 85 1.67 -3.24 -16.77
N ARG A 86 2.82 -2.67 -16.41
CA ARG A 86 4.07 -3.43 -16.30
C ARG A 86 4.05 -4.38 -15.11
N LEU A 87 3.54 -3.92 -13.98
CA LEU A 87 3.38 -4.72 -12.77
C LEU A 87 2.42 -5.89 -12.97
N ASP A 88 1.30 -5.67 -13.67
CA ASP A 88 0.36 -6.71 -14.07
C ASP A 88 1.05 -7.76 -14.95
N SER A 89 1.81 -7.32 -15.96
CA SER A 89 2.60 -8.21 -16.80
C SER A 89 3.66 -9.00 -16.03
N ILE A 90 4.28 -8.42 -15.00
CA ILE A 90 5.23 -9.13 -14.13
C ILE A 90 4.48 -10.15 -13.28
N SER A 91 3.30 -9.80 -12.76
CA SER A 91 2.50 -10.70 -11.92
C SER A 91 2.12 -12.01 -12.61
N ASP A 92 1.94 -11.97 -13.94
CA ASP A 92 1.64 -13.12 -14.79
C ASP A 92 2.90 -13.87 -15.30
N ALA A 93 4.10 -13.35 -15.03
CA ALA A 93 5.35 -13.93 -15.52
C ALA A 93 5.85 -15.11 -14.67
N ASP A 94 6.61 -16.01 -15.29
CA ASP A 94 7.26 -17.14 -14.59
C ASP A 94 8.56 -16.70 -13.88
N GLU A 95 9.18 -15.63 -14.36
CA GLU A 95 10.42 -15.06 -13.84
C GLU A 95 10.42 -13.53 -13.97
N THR A 96 11.16 -12.85 -13.10
CA THR A 96 11.40 -11.40 -13.17
C THR A 96 12.75 -11.07 -12.53
N SER A 97 13.14 -9.80 -12.55
CA SER A 97 14.38 -9.31 -11.95
C SER A 97 14.16 -8.05 -11.13
N THR A 98 15.10 -7.72 -10.23
CA THR A 98 15.04 -6.46 -9.47
C THR A 98 15.03 -5.23 -10.37
N GLU A 99 15.74 -5.28 -11.50
CA GLU A 99 15.81 -4.20 -12.47
C GLU A 99 14.45 -3.98 -13.14
N GLU A 100 13.83 -5.05 -13.63
CA GLU A 100 12.50 -5.03 -14.23
C GLU A 100 11.43 -4.54 -13.26
N LEU A 101 11.47 -4.99 -12.00
CA LEU A 101 10.58 -4.49 -10.94
C LEU A 101 10.82 -3.02 -10.60
N SER A 102 12.07 -2.56 -10.66
CA SER A 102 12.40 -1.15 -10.40
C SER A 102 11.90 -0.25 -11.54
N GLU A 103 12.01 -0.70 -12.79
CA GLU A 103 11.48 0.00 -13.97
C GLU A 103 9.95 -0.01 -14.03
N ALA A 104 9.32 -1.09 -13.58
CA ALA A 104 7.88 -1.21 -13.48
C ALA A 104 7.27 -0.35 -12.37
N THR A 105 8.09 0.15 -11.44
CA THR A 105 7.65 0.94 -10.28
C THR A 105 8.26 2.34 -10.23
N GLU A 106 8.82 2.84 -11.34
CA GLU A 106 9.54 4.12 -11.35
C GLU A 106 8.67 5.30 -10.88
N SER A 107 7.44 5.39 -11.40
CA SER A 107 6.49 6.46 -11.07
C SER A 107 5.93 6.28 -9.67
N VAL A 108 5.67 5.03 -9.27
CA VAL A 108 5.26 4.68 -7.90
C VAL A 108 6.36 5.05 -6.88
N ALA A 109 7.62 4.77 -7.20
CA ALA A 109 8.77 5.14 -6.38
C ALA A 109 8.88 6.66 -6.22
N ALA A 110 8.67 7.41 -7.31
CA ALA A 110 8.63 8.87 -7.26
C ALA A 110 7.47 9.40 -6.41
N LEU A 111 6.31 8.75 -6.48
CA LEU A 111 5.15 9.07 -5.64
C LEU A 111 5.41 8.78 -4.16
N CYS A 112 6.04 7.65 -3.83
CA CYS A 112 6.25 7.23 -2.45
C CYS A 112 7.53 7.80 -1.82
N GLY A 113 8.45 8.29 -2.65
CA GLY A 113 9.65 9.02 -2.21
C GLY A 113 10.82 8.13 -1.79
N HIS A 114 10.81 6.85 -2.15
CA HIS A 114 11.89 5.90 -1.89
C HIS A 114 11.96 4.83 -2.98
N PRO A 115 13.11 4.20 -3.20
CA PRO A 115 13.24 3.10 -4.14
C PRO A 115 12.71 1.78 -3.55
N LEU A 116 12.50 0.81 -4.45
CA LEU A 116 11.94 -0.50 -4.13
C LEU A 116 12.94 -1.31 -3.28
N GLY A 117 12.42 -2.10 -2.34
CA GLY A 117 13.24 -2.97 -1.49
C GLY A 117 13.87 -2.27 -0.28
N ILE A 118 13.72 -0.95 -0.15
CA ILE A 118 13.93 -0.25 1.12
C ILE A 118 12.64 -0.38 1.93
N GLY A 119 12.32 -1.62 2.33
CA GLY A 119 11.29 -1.84 3.34
C GLY A 119 11.70 -1.06 4.59
N THR A 120 10.75 -0.33 5.16
CA THR A 120 10.87 0.43 6.41
C THR A 120 11.65 -0.36 7.46
N THR A 121 12.97 -0.15 7.48
CA THR A 121 13.72 -0.23 8.72
C THR A 121 13.27 0.99 9.50
N ASP A 122 12.09 0.88 10.12
CA ASP A 122 11.77 1.70 11.27
C ASP A 122 12.73 1.27 12.40
N LEU A 123 13.99 1.68 12.23
CA LEU A 123 14.97 1.91 13.27
C LEU A 123 14.58 3.21 13.97
N SER A 124 13.32 3.36 14.41
CA SER A 124 13.02 4.08 15.63
C SER A 124 13.34 3.17 16.83
N THR A 125 14.61 2.78 16.92
CA THR A 125 15.26 2.49 18.21
C THR A 125 16.29 3.60 18.38
N SER A 126 15.82 4.76 18.83
CA SER A 126 16.70 5.71 19.53
C SER A 126 16.84 5.25 20.98
N PRO A 127 18.06 5.13 21.53
CA PRO A 127 18.27 5.16 22.97
C PRO A 127 17.97 6.53 23.57
#